data_AF-A0A929H3K9-F1
#
_entry.id   AF-A0A929H3K9-F1
#
_cell.length_a   1.000
_cell.length_b   1.000
_cell.length_c   1.000
_cell.angle_alpha   90.00
_cell.angle_beta   90.00
_cell.angle_gamma   90.00
#
_symmetry.space_group_name_H-M   'P 1'
#
loop_
_entity.id
_entity.type
_entity.pdbx_description
1 polymer ?
#
loop_
_entity_poly.entity_id
_entity_poly.type
_entity_poly.pdbx_seq_one_letter_code
_entity_poly.pdbx_strand_id
1 'polypeptide(L)'
;DEVISFMETDVQLHRLLIDNSGNEYLKKMIDKYNDKYVFYRVVDLSRIERAKESYFEHYKIFQAVKEKKEALAAKLMAEHIENAKNIILDNFKEYNYRYHK
;
A
#
# COMPACT_ATOMS: atom_id res chain seq x y z
N ASP A 1 -19.39 1.45 5.05
CA ASP A 1 -18.71 0.15 5.23
C ASP A 1 -17.30 0.41 5.73
N GLU A 2 -16.86 -0.24 6.82
CA GLU A 2 -15.57 0.06 7.48
C GLU A 2 -14.37 -0.16 6.55
N VAL A 3 -14.46 -1.15 5.66
CA VAL A 3 -13.42 -1.46 4.66
C VAL A 3 -13.20 -0.31 3.69
N ILE A 4 -14.28 0.32 3.20
CA ILE A 4 -14.19 1.46 2.26
C ILE A 4 -13.50 2.65 2.93
N SER A 5 -13.89 2.96 4.16
CA SER A 5 -13.27 4.05 4.95
C SER A 5 -11.78 3.82 5.18
N PHE A 6 -11.39 2.57 5.48
CA PHE A 6 -9.98 2.20 5.59
C PHE A 6 -9.23 2.41 4.27
N MET A 7 -9.78 1.96 3.14
CA MET A 7 -9.17 2.13 1.82
C MET A 7 -8.99 3.61 1.45
N GLU A 8 -9.97 4.46 1.75
CA GLU A 8 -9.86 5.91 1.53
C GLU A 8 -8.75 6.52 2.37
N THR A 9 -8.67 6.13 3.65
CA THR A 9 -7.63 6.58 4.57
C THR A 9 -6.24 6.15 4.10
N ASP A 10 -6.09 4.92 3.60
CA ASP A 10 -4.86 4.40 3.02
C ASP A 10 -4.40 5.22 1.80
N VAL A 11 -5.32 5.57 0.90
CA VAL A 11 -5.03 6.42 -0.26
C VAL A 11 -4.56 7.80 0.19
N GLN A 12 -5.21 8.39 1.19
CA GLN A 12 -4.84 9.69 1.73
C GLN A 12 -3.45 9.67 2.39
N LEU A 13 -3.13 8.62 3.16
CA LEU A 13 -1.82 8.47 3.79
C LEU A 13 -0.71 8.44 2.74
N HIS A 14 -0.88 7.63 1.69
CA HIS A 14 0.12 7.52 0.63
C HIS A 14 0.31 8.83 -0.13
N ARG A 15 -0.79 9.54 -0.47
CA ARG A 15 -0.71 10.87 -1.09
C ARG A 15 0.06 11.84 -0.20
N LEU A 16 -0.25 11.88 1.09
CA LEU A 16 0.43 12.76 2.04
C LEU A 16 1.94 12.50 2.09
N LEU A 17 2.37 11.23 2.12
CA LEU A 17 3.79 10.88 2.10
C LEU A 17 4.49 11.31 0.81
N ILE A 18 3.85 11.11 -0.35
CA ILE A 18 4.40 11.46 -1.67
C ILE A 18 4.49 12.97 -1.84
N ASP A 19 3.41 13.69 -1.51
CA ASP A 19 3.33 15.14 -1.63
C ASP A 19 4.35 15.86 -0.75
N ASN A 20 4.71 15.28 0.38
CA ASN A 20 5.68 15.83 1.32
C ASN A 20 7.09 15.21 1.19
N SER A 21 7.34 14.38 0.17
CA SER A 21 8.65 13.76 -0.04
C SER A 21 9.72 14.71 -0.59
N GLY A 22 9.32 15.89 -1.09
CA GLY A 22 10.21 16.82 -1.80
C GLY A 22 10.72 16.29 -3.15
N ASN A 23 10.21 15.14 -3.62
CA ASN A 23 10.64 14.48 -4.83
C ASN A 23 9.57 14.58 -5.93
N GLU A 24 9.63 15.67 -6.70
CA GLU A 24 8.71 15.93 -7.82
C GLU A 24 8.73 14.84 -8.91
N TYR A 25 9.86 14.17 -9.10
CA TYR A 25 9.95 13.07 -10.06
C TYR A 25 9.17 11.84 -9.56
N LEU A 26 9.34 11.47 -8.28
CA LEU A 26 8.59 10.41 -7.64
C LEU A 26 7.08 10.71 -7.69
N LYS A 27 6.69 11.94 -7.34
CA LYS A 27 5.28 12.38 -7.40
C LYS A 27 4.69 12.19 -8.78
N LYS A 28 5.34 12.74 -9.83
CA LYS A 28 4.90 12.57 -11.22
C LYS A 28 4.82 11.11 -11.65
N MET A 29 5.76 10.27 -11.20
CA MET A 29 5.74 8.84 -11.50
C MET A 29 4.53 8.16 -10.87
N ILE A 30 4.27 8.39 -9.59
CA ILE A 30 3.13 7.76 -8.90
C ILE A 30 1.81 8.28 -9.47
N ASP A 31 1.67 9.58 -9.70
CA ASP A 31 0.45 10.17 -10.25
C ASP A 31 0.10 9.59 -11.62
N LYS A 32 1.10 9.34 -12.47
CA LYS A 32 0.90 8.69 -13.78
C LYS A 32 0.30 7.28 -13.69
N TYR A 33 0.53 6.57 -12.59
CA TYR A 33 0.09 5.19 -12.40
C TYR A 33 -0.98 5.02 -11.33
N ASN A 34 -1.49 6.11 -10.75
CA ASN A 34 -2.44 6.09 -9.64
C ASN A 34 -3.67 5.21 -9.94
N ASP A 35 -4.26 5.32 -11.13
CA ASP A 35 -5.42 4.52 -11.52
C ASP A 35 -5.12 3.01 -11.50
N LYS A 36 -3.90 2.61 -11.88
CA LYS A 36 -3.47 1.21 -11.81
C LYS A 36 -3.22 0.77 -10.37
N TYR A 37 -2.62 1.63 -9.54
CA TYR A 37 -2.37 1.31 -8.14
C TYR A 37 -3.64 1.16 -7.33
N VAL A 38 -4.66 2.00 -7.59
CA VAL A 38 -5.98 1.89 -6.94
C VAL A 38 -6.61 0.53 -7.22
N PHE A 39 -6.55 0.05 -8.46
CA PHE A 39 -7.01 -1.30 -8.80
C PHE A 39 -6.30 -2.38 -7.96
N TYR A 40 -4.97 -2.33 -7.88
CA TYR A 40 -4.21 -3.30 -7.09
C TYR A 40 -4.48 -3.21 -5.59
N ARG A 41 -4.73 -2.01 -5.04
CA ARG A 41 -5.13 -1.81 -3.64
C ARG A 41 -6.49 -2.40 -3.34
N VAL A 42 -7.46 -2.26 -4.25
CA VAL A 42 -8.78 -2.89 -4.11
C VAL A 42 -8.63 -4.41 -4.06
N VAL A 43 -7.80 -4.97 -4.95
CA VAL A 43 -7.53 -6.42 -4.98
C VAL A 43 -6.83 -6.88 -3.69
N ASP A 44 -5.80 -6.16 -3.22
CA ASP A 44 -5.09 -6.47 -1.98
C ASP A 44 -6.01 -6.38 -0.75
N LEU A 45 -6.71 -5.25 -0.57
CA LEU A 45 -7.49 -4.94 0.63
C LEU A 45 -8.90 -5.56 0.64
N SER A 46 -9.26 -6.35 -0.37
CA SER A 46 -10.55 -7.05 -0.44
C SER A 46 -10.76 -8.08 0.67
N ARG A 47 -9.70 -8.48 1.40
CA ARG A 47 -9.75 -9.42 2.52
C ARG A 47 -9.58 -8.67 3.85
N ILE A 48 -10.47 -8.90 4.82
CA ILE A 48 -10.47 -8.22 6.12
C ILE A 48 -9.14 -8.40 6.87
N GLU A 49 -8.57 -9.60 6.81
CA GLU A 49 -7.29 -9.94 7.44
C GLU A 49 -6.15 -9.10 6.86
N ARG A 50 -6.17 -8.91 5.53
CA ARG A 50 -5.16 -8.10 4.84
C ARG A 50 -5.29 -6.62 5.16
N ALA A 51 -6.51 -6.10 5.22
CA ALA A 51 -6.76 -4.72 5.66
C ALA A 51 -6.19 -4.48 7.08
N LYS A 52 -6.36 -5.43 8.00
CA LYS A 52 -5.77 -5.35 9.35
C LYS A 52 -4.24 -5.39 9.31
N GLU A 53 -3.64 -6.26 8.52
CA GLU A 53 -2.18 -6.34 8.41
C GLU A 53 -1.59 -5.04 7.84
N SER A 54 -2.16 -4.54 6.74
CA SER A 54 -1.76 -3.28 6.11
C SER A 54 -1.87 -2.10 7.08
N TYR A 55 -2.92 -2.05 7.92
CA TYR A 55 -3.05 -1.05 8.97
C TYR A 55 -1.84 -1.03 9.91
N PHE A 56 -1.38 -2.20 10.36
CA PHE A 56 -0.23 -2.28 11.27
C PHE A 56 1.10 -1.94 10.57
N GLU A 57 1.25 -2.28 9.29
CA GLU A 57 2.38 -1.85 8.47
C GLU A 57 2.45 -0.32 8.39
N HIS A 58 1.34 0.33 8.01
CA HIS A 58 1.22 1.78 7.92
C HIS A 58 1.43 2.47 9.25
N TYR A 59 0.87 1.92 10.33
CA TYR A 59 1.05 2.48 11.66
C TYR A 59 2.53 2.50 12.07
N LYS A 60 3.28 1.42 11.81
CA LYS A 60 4.72 1.36 12.09
C LYS A 60 5.51 2.38 11.25
N ILE A 61 5.19 2.51 9.97
CA ILE A 61 5.80 3.50 9.08
C ILE A 61 5.53 4.90 9.62
N PHE A 62 4.28 5.22 9.95
CA PHE A 62 3.89 6.52 10.50
C PHE A 62 4.63 6.84 11.80
N GLN A 63 4.75 5.86 12.72
CA GLN A 63 5.53 6.06 13.95
C GLN A 63 7.00 6.35 13.65
N ALA A 64 7.62 5.60 12.74
CA ALA A 64 9.01 5.84 12.36
C ALA A 64 9.22 7.23 11.74
N VAL A 65 8.29 7.70 10.89
CA VAL A 65 8.31 9.06 10.33
C VAL A 65 8.13 10.11 11.43
N LYS A 66 7.15 9.93 12.32
CA LYS A 66 6.86 10.85 13.43
C LYS A 66 8.05 11.00 14.38
N GLU A 67 8.77 9.91 14.63
CA GLU A 67 9.96 9.86 15.49
C GLU A 67 11.25 10.25 14.74
N LYS A 68 11.16 10.66 13.46
CA LYS A 68 12.29 11.02 12.61
C LYS A 68 13.35 9.92 12.47
N LYS A 69 12.91 8.65 12.47
CA LYS A 69 13.75 7.47 12.26
C LYS A 69 13.83 7.12 10.78
N GLU A 70 14.53 7.94 10.00
CA GLU A 70 14.56 7.88 8.53
C GLU A 70 14.90 6.49 7.97
N ALA A 71 16.00 5.87 8.41
CA ALA A 71 16.41 4.55 7.94
C ALA A 71 15.38 3.45 8.26
N LEU A 72 14.73 3.55 9.42
CA LEU A 72 13.67 2.62 9.80
C LEU A 72 12.42 2.83 8.96
N ALA A 73 12.01 4.08 8.74
CA ALA A 73 10.85 4.40 7.91
C ALA A 73 11.04 3.89 6.47
N ALA A 74 12.22 4.09 5.89
CA ALA A 74 12.56 3.59 4.56
C ALA A 74 12.54 2.05 4.51
N LYS A 75 13.11 1.38 5.51
CA LYS A 75 13.08 -0.09 5.62
C LYS A 75 11.65 -0.63 5.68
N LEU A 76 10.83 -0.08 6.58
CA LEU A 76 9.44 -0.50 6.77
C LEU A 76 8.59 -0.26 5.50
N MET A 77 8.82 0.84 4.79
CA MET A 77 8.14 1.12 3.53
C MET A 77 8.54 0.10 2.44
N ALA A 78 9.81 -0.26 2.35
CA ALA A 78 10.27 -1.27 1.40
C ALA A 78 9.65 -2.66 1.72
N GLU A 79 9.59 -3.03 3.00
CA GLU A 79 8.93 -4.26 3.45
C GLU A 79 7.42 -4.25 3.13
N HIS A 80 6.72 -3.15 3.36
CA HIS A 80 5.31 -2.98 3.01
C HIS A 80 5.05 -3.18 1.50
N ILE A 81 5.85 -2.55 0.64
CA ILE A 81 5.72 -2.66 -0.81
C ILE A 81 5.98 -4.11 -1.27
N GLU A 82 7.00 -4.77 -0.71
CA GLU A 82 7.31 -6.15 -1.05
C GLU A 82 6.21 -7.12 -0.60
N ASN A 83 5.65 -6.92 0.59
CA ASN A 83 4.55 -7.74 1.10
C ASN A 83 3.30 -7.58 0.23
N ALA A 84 2.89 -6.34 -0.05
CA ALA A 84 1.75 -6.04 -0.92
C ALA A 84 1.93 -6.67 -2.32
N LYS A 85 3.13 -6.57 -2.91
CA LYS A 85 3.44 -7.20 -4.20
C LYS A 85 3.23 -8.71 -4.17
N ASN A 86 3.76 -9.40 -3.14
CA ASN A 86 3.67 -10.85 -3.04
C ASN A 86 2.22 -11.31 -2.86
N ILE A 87 1.44 -10.61 -2.05
CA ILE A 87 0.02 -10.90 -1.82
C ILE A 87 -0.79 -10.72 -3.11
N ILE A 88 -0.56 -9.62 -3.85
CA ILE A 88 -1.19 -9.41 -5.15
C ILE A 88 -0.87 -10.57 -6.09
N LEU A 89 0.41 -10.94 -6.23
CA LEU A 89 0.82 -12.03 -7.12
C LEU A 89 0.19 -13.37 -6.74
N ASP A 90 0.10 -13.67 -5.45
CA ASP A 90 -0.49 -14.91 -4.97
C ASP A 90 -2.01 -14.94 -5.17
N ASN A 91 -2.70 -13.81 -4.96
CA ASN A 91 -4.12 -13.65 -5.32
C ASN A 91 -4.35 -13.87 -6.83
N PHE A 92 -3.46 -13.35 -7.69
CA PHE A 92 -3.53 -13.58 -9.13
C PHE A 92 -3.31 -15.05 -9.51
N LYS A 93 -2.33 -15.73 -8.88
CA LYS A 93 -2.10 -17.17 -9.11
C LYS A 93 -3.32 -18.00 -8.68
N GLU A 94 -3.89 -17.68 -7.52
CA GLU A 94 -5.07 -18.36 -6.98
C GLU A 94 -6.28 -18.19 -7.92
N TYR A 95 -6.52 -16.98 -8.42
CA TYR A 95 -7.56 -16.71 -9.41
C TYR A 95 -7.38 -17.55 -10.68
N ASN A 96 -6.19 -17.53 -11.28
CA ASN A 96 -5.91 -18.29 -12.50
C ASN A 96 -6.09 -19.80 -12.28
N TYR A 97 -5.66 -20.33 -11.14
CA TYR A 97 -5.83 -21.74 -10.81
C TYR A 97 -7.29 -22.16 -10.67
N ARG A 98 -8.14 -21.29 -10.07
CA ARG A 98 -9.55 -21.59 -9.79
C ARG A 98 -10.46 -21.49 -11.01
N TYR A 99 -10.15 -20.63 -11.99
CA TYR A 99 -11.08 -20.29 -13.08
C TYR A 99 -10.57 -20.61 -14.49
N HIS A 100 -9.31 -21.02 -14.65
CA HIS A 100 -8.70 -21.34 -15.96
C HIS A 100 -8.05 -22.73 -16.00
N LYS A 101 -8.48 -23.65 -15.13
CA LYS A 101 -8.20 -25.08 -15.24
C LYS A 101 -9.36 -25.81 -15.89
#